data_AF-T1CE62-F1
#
_entry.id   AF-T1CE62-F1
#
_cell.length_a   1.000
_cell.length_b   1.000
_cell.length_c   1.000
_cell.angle_alpha   90.00
_cell.angle_beta   90.00
_cell.angle_gamma   90.00
#
_symmetry.space_group_name_H-M   'P 1'
#
loop_
_entity.id
_entity.type
_entity.pdbx_description
1 polymer ?
#
loop_
_entity_poly.entity_id
_entity_poly.type
_entity_poly.pdbx_seq_one_letter_code
_entity_poly.pdbx_strand_id
1 'polypeptide(L)' 'MAIRPLVSHLDPLLRTPSQTVDPVSPEVRAAVRDLWETLATQKGVALAAPQIGLSLRL' A
#
# COMPACT_ATOMS: atom_id res chain seq x y z
N MET A 1 10.28 -3.71 -2.87
CA MET A 1 11.21 -4.06 -3.95
C MET A 1 10.53 -3.94 -5.32
N ALA A 2 9.44 -3.16 -5.41
CA ALA A 2 8.83 -2.71 -6.64
C ALA A 2 8.08 -1.40 -6.36
N ILE A 3 8.27 -0.41 -7.22
CA ILE A 3 7.39 0.77 -7.27
C ILE A 3 6.05 0.30 -7.82
N ARG A 4 4.97 0.53 -7.08
CA ARG A 4 3.62 0.15 -7.49
C ARG A 4 2.86 1.34 -8.10
N PRO A 5 1.96 1.10 -9.06
CA PRO A 5 1.09 2.14 -9.57
C PRO A 5 0.10 2.61 -8.50
N LEU A 6 -0.25 3.90 -8.54
CA LEU A 6 -1.27 4.45 -7.66
C LEU A 6 -2.67 4.15 -8.19
N VAL A 7 -3.54 3.74 -7.29
CA VAL A 7 -4.95 3.47 -7.56
C VAL A 7 -5.71 4.79 -7.70
N SER A 8 -6.60 4.86 -8.69
CA SER A 8 -7.40 6.08 -8.94
C SER A 8 -8.51 6.26 -7.91
N HIS A 9 -8.91 7.51 -7.68
CA HIS A 9 -9.93 7.89 -6.68
C HIS A 9 -11.32 7.22 -6.83
N LEU A 10 -11.66 6.67 -8.01
CA LEU A 10 -12.94 6.00 -8.25
C LEU A 10 -12.89 4.49 -7.97
N ASP A 11 -11.72 3.95 -7.67
CA ASP A 11 -11.57 2.53 -7.44
C ASP A 11 -12.28 2.09 -6.15
N PRO A 12 -13.16 1.06 -6.20
CA PRO A 12 -13.86 0.55 -5.02
C PRO A 12 -12.91 0.02 -3.95
N LEU A 13 -11.67 -0.35 -4.28
CA LEU A 13 -10.65 -0.75 -3.32
C LEU A 13 -10.42 0.33 -2.26
N LEU A 14 -10.43 1.61 -2.64
CA LEU A 14 -10.22 2.72 -1.72
C LEU A 14 -11.41 2.96 -0.76
N ARG A 15 -12.55 2.30 -1.02
CA ARG A 15 -13.77 2.35 -0.19
C ARG A 15 -14.01 1.05 0.57
N THR A 16 -13.19 0.02 0.34
CA THR A 16 -13.32 -1.28 0.96
C THR A 16 -12.45 -1.34 2.22
N PRO A 17 -12.97 -1.76 3.38
CA PRO A 17 -12.15 -1.94 4.58
C PRO A 17 -11.01 -2.94 4.34
N SER A 18 -9.78 -2.49 4.62
CA SER A 18 -8.60 -3.35 4.50
C SER A 18 -8.60 -4.51 5.49
N GLN A 19 -8.00 -5.62 5.07
CA GLN A 19 -7.83 -6.80 5.92
C GLN A 19 -6.74 -6.55 6.96
N THR A 20 -6.96 -7.06 8.18
CA THR A 20 -5.93 -7.10 9.21
C THR A 20 -4.81 -8.04 8.80
N VAL A 21 -3.58 -7.70 9.17
CA VAL A 21 -2.39 -8.48 8.80
C VAL A 21 -1.57 -8.84 10.04
N ASP A 22 -0.80 -9.92 9.93
CA ASP A 22 0.21 -10.26 10.92
C ASP A 22 1.46 -9.38 10.69
N PRO A 23 1.84 -8.48 11.62
CA PRO A 23 2.98 -7.60 11.45
C PRO A 23 4.33 -8.34 11.33
N VAL A 24 4.41 -9.61 11.77
CA VAL A 24 5.64 -10.39 11.65
C VAL A 24 5.73 -11.20 10.36
N SER A 25 4.72 -11.16 9.50
CA SER A 25 4.72 -11.87 8.23
C SER A 25 5.81 -11.33 7.27
N PRO A 26 6.53 -12.19 6.54
CA PRO A 26 7.47 -11.76 5.50
C PRO A 26 6.82 -10.92 4.39
N GLU A 27 5.58 -11.23 4.05
CA GLU A 27 4.78 -10.56 3.01
C GLU A 27 4.43 -9.13 3.43
N VAL A 28 4.08 -8.91 4.70
CA VAL A 28 3.86 -7.57 5.27
C VAL A 28 5.14 -6.74 5.20
N ARG A 29 6.29 -7.32 5.55
CA ARG A 29 7.58 -6.63 5.40
C ARG A 29 7.88 -6.25 3.95
N ALA A 30 7.50 -7.10 2.98
CA ALA A 30 7.64 -6.78 1.56
C ALA A 30 6.71 -5.64 1.14
N ALA A 31 5.43 -5.68 1.54
CA ALA A 31 4.45 -4.65 1.25
C ALA A 31 4.85 -3.27 1.82
N VAL A 32 5.40 -3.24 3.04
CA VAL A 32 5.92 -2.00 3.65
C VAL A 32 7.09 -1.43 2.83
N ARG A 33 8.00 -2.27 2.34
CA ARG A 33 9.08 -1.79 1.45
C ARG A 33 8.52 -1.21 0.15
N ASP A 34 7.52 -1.84 -0.45
CA ASP A 34 6.89 -1.33 -1.68
C ASP A 34 6.21 0.03 -1.45
N LEU A 35 5.59 0.23 -0.28
CA LEU A 35 5.01 1.51 0.12
C LEU A 35 6.08 2.62 0.20
N TRP A 36 7.20 2.35 0.88
CA TRP A 36 8.29 3.31 1.01
C TRP A 36 8.93 3.66 -0.34
N GLU A 37 9.23 2.65 -1.15
CA GLU A 37 9.79 2.85 -2.49
C GLU A 37 8.84 3.65 -3.38
N THR A 38 7.53 3.36 -3.32
CA THR A 38 6.53 4.11 -4.08
C THR A 38 6.42 5.54 -3.58
N LEU A 39 6.36 5.76 -2.27
CA LEU A 39 6.29 7.08 -1.66
C LEU A 39 7.49 7.96 -2.05
N ALA A 40 8.70 7.39 -2.13
CA ALA A 40 9.90 8.10 -2.53
C ALA A 40 9.84 8.68 -3.96
N THR A 41 8.97 8.14 -4.83
CA THR A 41 8.73 8.67 -6.18
C THR A 41 7.69 9.77 -6.24
N GLN A 42 6.97 10.02 -5.14
CA GLN A 42 5.85 10.94 -5.07
C GLN A 42 6.22 12.17 -4.25
N LYS A 43 5.49 13.28 -4.46
CA LYS A 43 5.58 14.48 -3.61
C LYS A 43 4.73 14.36 -2.32
N GLY A 44 4.44 13.12 -1.90
CA GLY A 44 3.58 12.82 -0.75
C GLY A 44 4.36 12.66 0.55
N VAL A 45 3.64 12.66 1.68
CA VAL A 45 4.22 12.47 3.02
C VAL A 45 3.98 11.05 3.55
N ALA A 46 2.89 10.41 3.13
CA ALA A 46 2.52 9.07 3.55
C ALA A 46 1.76 8.35 2.44
N LEU A 47 1.70 7.01 2.52
CA LEU A 47 1.01 6.15 1.58
C LEU A 47 0.44 4.94 2.33
N ALA A 48 -0.82 4.58 2.06
CA ALA A 48 -1.50 3.41 2.61
C ALA A 48 -1.51 2.27 1.58
N ALA A 49 -1.49 1.01 2.04
CA ALA A 49 -1.48 -0.17 1.18
C ALA A 49 -2.56 -0.18 0.08
N PRO A 50 -3.83 0.22 0.34
CA PRO A 50 -4.88 0.23 -0.70
C PRO A 50 -4.57 1.18 -1.86
N GLN A 51 -3.81 2.25 -1.60
CA GLN A 51 -3.45 3.23 -2.64
C GLN A 51 -2.47 2.65 -3.66
N ILE A 52 -1.82 1.53 -3.35
CA ILE A 52 -0.94 0.77 -4.26
C ILE A 52 -1.53 -0.58 -4.66
N GLY A 53 -2.84 -0.76 -4.52
CA GLY A 53 -3.54 -1.98 -4.94
C GLY A 53 -3.52 -3.12 -3.92
N LEU A 54 -3.04 -2.89 -2.69
CA LEU A 54 -2.99 -3.90 -1.65
C LEU A 54 -4.09 -3.69 -0.61
N SER A 55 -5.03 -4.61 -0.49
CA SER A 55 -6.13 -4.56 0.51
C SER A 55 -5.68 -4.93 1.93
N LEU A 56 -4.55 -4.38 2.39
CA LEU A 56 -3.94 -4.64 3.69
C LEU A 56 -4.05 -3.41 4.60
N ARG A 57 -4.20 -3.61 5.91
CA ARG A 57 -4.27 -2.52 6.89
C ARG A 57 -2.85 -2.11 7.29
N LEU A 58 -2.20 -1.35 6.39
CA LEU A 58 -0.82 -0.85 6.48
C LEU A 58 -0.74 0.59 5.99
#